data_AF-A0A964P156-F1
#
_entry.id   AF-A0A964P156-F1
#
_cell.length_a   1.000
_cell.length_b   1.000
_cell.length_c   1.000
_cell.angle_alpha   90.00
_cell.angle_beta   90.00
_cell.angle_gamma   90.00
#
_symmetry.space_group_name_H-M   'P 1'
#
loop_
_entity.id
_entity.type
_entity.pdbx_description
1 polymer ?
#
loop_
_entity_poly.entity_id
_entity_poly.type
_entity_poly.pdbx_seq_one_letter_code
_entity_poly.pdbx_strand_id
1 'polypeptide(L)'
;MVSITTLKKTTGRRFVVRRSGIHGKGGFAVQSIPKGTRLIEYKGEIITWATVNRRYPDDEGPGQNHTFLFEIDDKRVIDANVGGNSARWLNHSCKPNCEAVGEDDRIFIESIKPLKPGDELVYDYNIQLPERHTPALKRRYLCRCGNRGCRGTILGKKR
;
A
#
# COMPACT_ATOMS: atom_id res chain seq x y z
N MET A 1 35.49 -20.06 -8.61
CA MET A 1 34.72 -20.17 -7.36
C MET A 1 33.53 -19.23 -7.45
N VAL A 2 32.34 -19.75 -7.76
CA VAL A 2 31.11 -18.94 -7.75
C VAL A 2 30.59 -18.94 -6.32
N SER A 3 30.67 -17.79 -5.65
CA SER A 3 30.18 -17.63 -4.28
C SER A 3 28.66 -17.69 -4.30
N ILE A 4 28.11 -18.88 -4.06
CA ILE A 4 26.68 -19.09 -3.84
C ILE A 4 26.35 -18.39 -2.52
N THR A 5 25.92 -17.14 -2.60
CA THR A 5 25.47 -16.38 -1.44
C THR A 5 24.15 -16.99 -1.03
N THR A 6 24.20 -17.93 -0.09
CA THR A 6 23.03 -18.60 0.47
C THR A 6 22.12 -17.53 1.08
N LEU A 7 20.95 -17.30 0.47
CA LEU A 7 19.90 -16.46 1.04
C LEU A 7 19.50 -17.06 2.38
N LYS A 8 20.03 -16.52 3.48
CA LYS A 8 19.58 -16.86 4.84
C LYS A 8 18.08 -16.56 4.92
N LYS A 9 17.26 -17.61 4.97
CA LYS A 9 15.84 -17.52 5.35
C LYS A 9 15.77 -16.87 6.73
N THR A 10 15.43 -15.58 6.78
CA THR A 10 15.05 -14.92 8.03
C THR A 10 13.69 -15.47 8.43
N THR A 11 13.69 -16.40 9.40
CA THR A 11 12.51 -17.12 9.89
C THR A 11 11.69 -16.35 10.91
N GLY A 12 12.13 -15.15 11.31
CA GLY A 12 11.41 -14.26 12.22
C GLY A 12 10.43 -13.33 11.51
N ARG A 13 9.41 -12.86 12.25
CA ARG A 13 8.49 -11.82 11.80
C ARG A 13 9.28 -10.59 11.33
N ARG A 14 9.06 -10.12 10.10
CA ARG A 14 9.83 -9.00 9.50
C ARG A 14 9.32 -7.63 9.92
N PHE A 15 8.01 -7.50 10.16
CA PHE A 15 7.40 -6.26 10.60
C PHE A 15 6.20 -6.50 11.53
N VAL A 16 5.81 -5.47 12.26
CA VAL A 16 4.62 -5.46 13.14
C VAL A 16 3.75 -4.25 12.84
N VAL A 17 2.45 -4.35 13.12
CA VAL A 17 1.52 -3.22 12.95
C VAL A 17 1.45 -2.43 14.24
N ARG A 18 1.61 -1.11 14.17
CA ARG A 18 1.53 -0.18 15.30
C ARG A 18 0.83 1.11 14.88
N ARG A 19 0.57 2.05 15.80
CA ARG A 19 0.09 3.39 15.42
C ARG A 19 1.13 4.09 14.55
N SER A 20 0.67 4.77 13.51
CA SER A 20 1.51 5.51 12.57
C SER A 20 1.39 7.02 12.78
N GLY A 21 2.49 7.73 12.56
CA GLY A 21 2.49 9.19 12.46
C GLY A 21 1.92 9.72 11.14
N ILE A 22 1.80 8.87 10.11
CA ILE A 22 1.22 9.23 8.81
C ILE A 22 -0.31 9.19 8.89
N HIS A 23 -0.87 8.01 9.20
CA HIS A 23 -2.30 7.80 9.29
C HIS A 23 -2.63 6.51 10.04
N GLY A 24 -3.51 6.56 11.04
CA GLY A 24 -4.04 5.40 11.74
C GLY A 24 -2.97 4.41 12.22
N LYS A 25 -2.85 3.29 11.50
CA LYS A 25 -1.84 2.23 11.74
C LYS A 25 -0.83 2.20 10.61
N GLY A 26 0.35 1.66 10.89
CA GLY A 26 1.44 1.43 9.94
C GLY A 26 2.14 0.10 10.22
N GLY A 27 2.79 -0.47 9.21
CA GLY A 27 3.70 -1.60 9.39
C GLY A 27 5.12 -1.11 9.64
N PHE A 28 5.80 -1.63 10.65
CA PHE A 28 7.15 -1.21 11.04
C PHE A 28 8.10 -2.39 11.07
N ALA A 29 9.23 -2.26 10.38
CA ALA A 29 10.27 -3.28 10.37
C ALA A 29 10.75 -3.55 11.81
N VAL A 30 10.92 -4.82 12.19
CA VAL A 30 11.46 -5.21 13.51
C VAL A 30 12.86 -5.81 13.43
N GLN A 31 13.37 -5.95 12.21
CA GLN A 31 14.72 -6.40 11.90
C GLN A 31 15.18 -5.69 10.62
N SER A 32 16.47 -5.79 10.30
CA SER A 32 16.96 -5.31 9.00
C SER A 32 16.34 -6.12 7.87
N ILE A 33 15.91 -5.43 6.81
CA ILE A 33 15.27 -6.04 5.64
C ILE A 33 16.07 -5.62 4.39
N PRO A 34 16.68 -6.57 3.65
CA PRO A 34 17.36 -6.25 2.40
C PRO A 34 16.42 -5.68 1.34
N LYS A 35 16.95 -4.93 0.36
CA LYS A 35 16.22 -4.60 -0.87
C LYS A 35 15.80 -5.89 -1.60
N GLY A 36 14.65 -5.86 -2.28
CA GLY A 36 14.10 -6.97 -3.04
C GLY A 36 13.48 -8.06 -2.15
N THR A 37 13.18 -7.74 -0.89
CA THR A 37 12.54 -8.70 0.01
C THR A 37 11.03 -8.63 -0.18
N ARG A 38 10.42 -9.75 -0.56
CA ARG A 38 8.96 -9.91 -0.49
C ARG A 38 8.49 -9.98 0.96
N LEU A 39 7.68 -9.00 1.37
CA LEU A 39 7.29 -8.76 2.76
C LEU A 39 5.99 -9.46 3.11
N ILE A 40 4.96 -9.24 2.29
CA ILE A 40 3.61 -9.72 2.54
C ILE A 40 2.79 -9.70 1.25
N GLU A 41 1.87 -10.64 1.10
CA GLU A 41 0.81 -10.58 0.08
C GLU A 41 -0.33 -9.66 0.55
N TYR A 42 -0.86 -8.83 -0.34
CA TYR A 42 -2.06 -8.04 -0.06
C TYR A 42 -3.30 -8.93 -0.21
N LYS A 43 -3.80 -9.46 0.92
CA LYS A 43 -4.95 -10.37 0.94
C LYS A 43 -6.27 -9.63 1.14
N GLY A 44 -7.33 -10.23 0.61
CA GLY A 44 -8.72 -9.81 0.75
C GLY A 44 -9.61 -10.68 -0.13
N GLU A 45 -10.90 -10.38 -0.16
CA GLU A 45 -11.84 -10.99 -1.11
C GLU A 45 -11.65 -10.37 -2.50
N ILE A 46 -11.57 -11.18 -3.55
CA ILE A 46 -11.53 -10.67 -4.93
C ILE A 46 -12.96 -10.47 -5.42
N ILE A 47 -13.31 -9.23 -5.74
CA ILE A 47 -14.64 -8.80 -6.16
C ILE A 47 -14.58 -7.95 -7.44
N THR A 48 -15.74 -7.75 -8.07
CA THR A 48 -15.87 -6.87 -9.25
C THR A 48 -16.10 -5.42 -8.86
N TRP A 49 -15.81 -4.48 -9.76
CA TRP A 49 -16.16 -3.06 -9.58
C TRP A 49 -17.67 -2.83 -9.33
N ALA A 50 -18.55 -3.61 -9.98
CA ALA A 50 -19.98 -3.55 -9.69
C ALA A 50 -20.31 -3.94 -8.24
N THR A 51 -19.56 -4.90 -7.68
CA THR A 51 -19.70 -5.28 -6.26
C THR A 51 -19.12 -4.23 -5.33
N VAL A 52 -17.99 -3.61 -5.69
CA VAL A 52 -17.41 -2.46 -4.98
C VAL A 52 -18.45 -1.34 -4.88
N ASN A 53 -18.98 -0.86 -6.01
CA ASN A 53 -19.93 0.25 -6.06
C ASN A 53 -21.21 -0.03 -5.26
N ARG A 54 -21.64 -1.29 -5.20
CA ARG A 54 -22.79 -1.71 -4.38
C ARG A 54 -22.48 -1.72 -2.88
N ARG A 55 -21.27 -2.14 -2.48
CA ARG A 55 -20.84 -2.21 -1.06
C ARG A 55 -20.42 -0.85 -0.51
N TYR A 56 -19.88 -0.01 -1.38
CA TYR A 56 -19.17 1.21 -1.08
C TYR A 56 -19.63 2.30 -2.04
N PRO A 57 -20.88 2.80 -1.89
CA PRO A 57 -21.37 3.88 -2.73
C PRO A 57 -20.55 5.15 -2.47
N ASP A 58 -20.24 5.90 -3.54
CA ASP A 58 -19.38 7.10 -3.52
C ASP A 58 -19.92 8.25 -2.63
N ASP A 59 -21.17 8.12 -2.18
CA ASP A 59 -21.95 9.11 -1.42
C ASP A 59 -21.58 9.18 0.08
N GLU A 60 -20.70 8.31 0.59
CA GLU A 60 -20.33 8.30 2.01
C GLU A 60 -19.28 9.37 2.39
N GLY A 61 -19.57 10.63 2.08
CA GLY A 61 -18.99 11.81 2.72
C GLY A 61 -17.45 11.98 2.71
N PRO A 62 -16.94 13.09 3.26
CA PRO A 62 -15.51 13.29 3.42
C PRO A 62 -14.96 12.41 4.54
N GLY A 63 -14.25 11.32 4.19
CA GLY A 63 -13.52 10.51 5.17
C GLY A 63 -13.40 9.03 4.84
N GLN A 64 -14.31 8.49 4.02
CA GLN A 64 -14.25 7.10 3.58
C GLN A 64 -13.65 7.00 2.18
N ASN A 65 -12.38 7.36 2.07
CA ASN A 65 -11.61 7.01 0.88
C ASN A 65 -11.32 5.51 1.02
N HIS A 66 -11.81 4.66 0.10
CA HIS A 66 -11.69 3.20 0.17
C HIS A 66 -10.25 2.70 -0.04
N THR A 67 -9.32 3.08 0.84
CA THR A 67 -7.88 2.79 0.75
C THR A 67 -7.53 1.32 1.03
N PHE A 68 -8.53 0.47 1.27
CA PHE A 68 -8.36 -0.98 1.43
C PHE A 68 -8.80 -1.77 0.20
N LEU A 69 -9.17 -1.07 -0.88
CA LEU A 69 -9.39 -1.65 -2.19
C LEU A 69 -8.08 -1.60 -2.97
N PHE A 70 -7.69 -2.73 -3.55
CA PHE A 70 -6.51 -2.82 -4.41
C PHE A 70 -6.92 -3.36 -5.78
N GLU A 71 -6.79 -2.53 -6.81
CA GLU A 71 -7.09 -2.92 -8.18
C GLU A 71 -6.04 -3.91 -8.70
N ILE A 72 -6.50 -5.07 -9.19
CA ILE A 72 -5.67 -6.05 -9.90
C ILE A 72 -5.66 -5.69 -11.38
N ASP A 73 -6.85 -5.48 -11.94
CA ASP A 73 -7.11 -5.12 -13.33
C ASP A 73 -8.46 -4.40 -13.47
N ASP A 74 -8.83 -4.05 -14.71
CA ASP A 74 -10.07 -3.33 -15.06
C ASP A 74 -11.37 -4.01 -14.57
N LYS A 75 -11.33 -5.28 -14.16
CA LYS A 75 -12.50 -6.06 -13.72
C LYS A 75 -12.46 -6.45 -12.26
N ARG A 76 -11.26 -6.60 -11.68
CA ARG A 76 -11.06 -7.26 -10.38
C ARG A 76 -10.35 -6.36 -9.38
N VAL A 77 -10.88 -6.37 -8.17
CA VAL A 77 -10.41 -5.59 -7.03
C VAL A 77 -10.31 -6.51 -5.81
N ILE A 78 -9.23 -6.38 -5.05
CA ILE A 78 -9.08 -7.02 -3.73
C ILE A 78 -9.71 -6.10 -2.69
N ASP A 79 -10.74 -6.57 -1.99
CA ASP A 79 -11.32 -5.91 -0.82
C ASP A 79 -10.70 -6.45 0.47
N ALA A 80 -9.73 -5.72 1.02
CA ALA A 80 -9.08 -6.11 2.27
C ALA A 80 -9.92 -5.82 3.54
N ASN A 81 -11.15 -5.31 3.41
CA ASN A 81 -12.10 -5.29 4.51
C ASN A 81 -12.63 -6.69 4.83
N VAL A 82 -12.70 -7.57 3.82
CA VAL A 82 -13.20 -8.94 3.95
C VAL A 82 -12.04 -9.91 3.79
N GLY A 83 -11.70 -10.67 4.85
CA GLY A 83 -10.61 -11.65 4.79
C GLY A 83 -9.21 -11.07 4.60
N GLY A 84 -9.03 -9.76 4.82
CA GLY A 84 -7.74 -9.09 4.65
C GLY A 84 -6.71 -9.41 5.74
N ASN A 85 -5.47 -9.00 5.50
CA ASN A 85 -4.35 -9.22 6.43
C ASN A 85 -3.66 -7.90 6.84
N SER A 86 -2.47 -7.98 7.43
CA SER A 86 -1.73 -6.79 7.89
C SER A 86 -1.28 -5.83 6.78
N ALA A 87 -1.28 -6.24 5.50
CA ALA A 87 -0.86 -5.41 4.38
C ALA A 87 -1.74 -4.16 4.20
N ARG A 88 -3.04 -4.25 4.54
CA ARG A 88 -3.99 -3.13 4.46
C ARG A 88 -3.60 -1.93 5.32
N TRP A 89 -2.74 -2.12 6.33
CA TRP A 89 -2.28 -1.05 7.22
C TRP A 89 -1.00 -0.37 6.73
N LEU A 90 -0.42 -0.78 5.60
CA LEU A 90 0.78 -0.13 5.08
C LEU A 90 0.39 1.20 4.43
N ASN A 91 1.05 2.28 4.83
CA ASN A 91 0.67 3.64 4.46
C ASN A 91 1.26 4.10 3.13
N HIS A 92 0.65 5.16 2.60
CA HIS A 92 1.19 5.88 1.46
C HIS A 92 2.42 6.73 1.84
N SER A 93 3.42 6.77 0.96
CA SER A 93 4.44 7.81 0.95
C SER A 93 4.81 8.23 -0.47
N CYS A 94 4.99 9.54 -0.68
CA CYS A 94 5.55 10.07 -1.93
C CYS A 94 7.04 9.76 -2.11
N LYS A 95 7.74 9.32 -1.05
CA LYS A 95 9.11 8.82 -1.07
C LYS A 95 9.12 7.39 -0.52
N PRO A 96 8.58 6.42 -1.28
CA PRO A 96 8.32 5.09 -0.77
C PRO A 96 9.62 4.31 -0.45
N ASN A 97 9.46 3.25 0.33
CA ASN A 97 10.51 2.28 0.61
C ASN A 97 10.11 0.84 0.24
N CYS A 98 8.84 0.65 -0.11
CA CYS A 98 8.27 -0.55 -0.66
C CYS A 98 7.50 -0.22 -1.95
N GLU A 99 7.22 -1.24 -2.76
CA GLU A 99 6.32 -1.17 -3.92
C GLU A 99 5.36 -2.34 -3.93
N ALA A 100 4.27 -2.20 -4.69
CA ALA A 100 3.36 -3.30 -4.97
C ALA A 100 3.77 -3.97 -6.28
N VAL A 101 3.90 -5.30 -6.25
CA VAL A 101 4.28 -6.15 -7.37
C VAL A 101 3.14 -7.11 -7.65
N GLY A 102 2.61 -7.09 -8.87
CA GLY A 102 1.64 -8.06 -9.34
C GLY A 102 2.32 -9.32 -9.85
N GLU A 103 1.81 -10.48 -9.46
CA GLU A 103 2.23 -11.79 -9.97
C GLU A 103 0.97 -12.66 -10.09
N ASP A 104 0.60 -12.97 -11.32
CA ASP A 104 -0.71 -13.51 -11.68
C ASP A 104 -1.84 -12.64 -11.12
N ASP A 105 -2.77 -13.24 -10.36
CA ASP A 105 -3.91 -12.57 -9.73
C ASP A 105 -3.63 -12.09 -8.30
N ARG A 106 -2.35 -11.99 -7.93
CA ARG A 106 -1.91 -11.70 -6.56
C ARG A 106 -1.06 -10.45 -6.53
N ILE A 107 -1.21 -9.70 -5.44
CA ILE A 107 -0.42 -8.50 -5.19
C ILE A 107 0.49 -8.75 -4.00
N PHE A 108 1.78 -8.45 -4.14
CA PHE A 108 2.77 -8.54 -3.09
C PHE A 108 3.38 -7.17 -2.80
N ILE A 109 3.76 -6.94 -1.56
CA ILE A 109 4.54 -5.78 -1.16
C ILE A 109 6.00 -6.19 -1.02
N GLU A 110 6.88 -5.49 -1.73
CA GLU A 110 8.33 -5.75 -1.75
C GLU A 110 9.13 -4.51 -1.37
N SER A 111 10.28 -4.70 -0.71
CA SER A 111 11.18 -3.59 -0.39
C SER A 111 11.98 -3.15 -1.61
N ILE A 112 11.99 -1.83 -1.90
CA ILE A 112 12.78 -1.27 -3.03
C ILE A 112 14.13 -0.70 -2.59
N LYS A 113 14.37 -0.66 -1.28
CA LYS A 113 15.64 -0.29 -0.64
C LYS A 113 15.82 -1.05 0.69
N PRO A 114 17.03 -1.12 1.25
CA PRO A 114 17.23 -1.69 2.58
C PRO A 114 16.44 -0.93 3.64
N LEU A 115 15.82 -1.65 4.58
CA LEU A 115 15.09 -1.11 5.73
C LEU A 115 15.80 -1.47 7.03
N LYS A 116 15.80 -0.53 7.97
CA LYS A 116 16.29 -0.70 9.33
C LYS A 116 15.13 -1.03 10.28
N PRO A 117 15.41 -1.68 11.44
CA PRO A 117 14.41 -1.79 12.50
C PRO A 117 13.84 -0.41 12.86
N GLY A 118 12.52 -0.32 12.95
CA GLY A 118 11.79 0.92 13.22
C GLY A 118 11.34 1.68 11.96
N ASP A 119 11.85 1.37 10.77
CA ASP A 119 11.37 1.98 9.54
C ASP A 119 9.89 1.59 9.29
N GLU A 120 9.04 2.58 9.01
CA GLU A 120 7.68 2.33 8.56
C GLU A 120 7.71 1.86 7.10
N LEU A 121 7.08 0.73 6.81
CA LEU A 121 6.89 0.19 5.46
C LEU A 121 5.82 1.02 4.76
N VAL A 122 6.23 1.74 3.71
CA VAL A 122 5.39 2.67 2.97
C VAL A 122 5.59 2.51 1.46
N TYR A 123 4.50 2.61 0.70
CA TYR A 123 4.51 2.50 -0.77
C TYR A 123 3.72 3.64 -1.42
N ASP A 124 3.87 3.85 -2.73
CA ASP A 124 3.01 4.80 -3.43
C ASP A 124 1.69 4.11 -3.77
N TYR A 125 0.56 4.62 -3.25
CA TYR A 125 -0.76 4.06 -3.55
C TYR A 125 -1.15 4.31 -5.00
N ASN A 126 -0.63 5.39 -5.59
CA ASN A 126 -0.91 5.78 -6.97
C ASN A 126 -2.41 5.76 -7.35
N ILE A 127 -3.31 6.16 -6.43
CA ILE A 127 -4.77 6.08 -6.62
C ILE A 127 -5.15 6.86 -7.88
N GLN A 128 -5.74 6.16 -8.84
CA GLN A 128 -6.27 6.75 -10.06
C GLN A 128 -7.77 6.92 -9.90
N LEU A 129 -8.25 8.15 -10.14
CA LEU A 129 -9.68 8.41 -10.26
C LEU A 129 -9.99 8.64 -11.74
N PRO A 130 -11.16 8.23 -12.25
CA PRO A 130 -11.52 8.47 -13.65
C PRO A 130 -11.61 9.97 -13.94
N GLU A 131 -12.19 10.73 -13.01
CA GLU A 131 -12.37 12.18 -13.08
C GLU A 131 -11.08 12.99 -12.98
N ARG A 132 -11.18 14.30 -13.27
CA ARG A 132 -10.07 15.24 -13.14
C ARG A 132 -9.73 15.45 -11.66
N HIS A 133 -8.44 15.42 -11.31
CA HIS A 133 -7.97 15.70 -9.95
C HIS A 133 -8.07 17.20 -9.60
N THR A 134 -9.29 17.66 -9.27
CA THR A 134 -9.56 19.03 -8.85
C THR A 134 -8.87 19.35 -7.50
N PRO A 135 -8.66 20.64 -7.15
CA PRO A 135 -8.13 21.00 -5.84
C PRO A 135 -8.97 20.46 -4.67
N ALA A 136 -10.30 20.41 -4.81
CA ALA A 136 -11.18 19.85 -3.79
C ALA A 136 -10.94 18.34 -3.61
N LEU A 137 -10.82 17.60 -4.71
CA LEU A 137 -10.55 16.16 -4.68
C LEU A 137 -9.16 15.87 -4.08
N LYS A 138 -8.13 16.63 -4.46
CA LYS A 138 -6.80 16.53 -3.87
C LYS A 138 -6.80 16.79 -2.36
N ARG A 139 -7.66 17.69 -1.86
CA ARG A 139 -7.87 17.91 -0.42
C ARG A 139 -8.60 16.74 0.25
N ARG A 140 -9.60 16.13 -0.40
CA ARG A 140 -10.26 14.90 0.10
C ARG A 140 -9.26 13.74 0.22
N TYR A 141 -8.34 13.64 -0.73
CA TYR A 141 -7.27 12.65 -0.78
C TYR A 141 -5.92 13.25 -0.33
N LEU A 142 -5.92 14.00 0.78
CA LEU A 142 -4.72 14.67 1.30
C LEU A 142 -3.62 13.66 1.67
N CYS A 143 -2.38 13.91 1.22
CA CYS A 143 -1.23 13.12 1.66
C CYS A 143 -0.66 13.67 2.97
N ARG A 144 -0.42 12.77 3.93
CA ARG A 144 0.17 13.08 5.25
C ARG A 144 1.55 12.47 5.47
N CYS A 145 2.25 12.08 4.40
CA CYS A 145 3.52 11.33 4.52
C CYS A 145 4.71 12.12 5.11
N GLY A 146 4.59 13.45 5.25
CA GLY A 146 5.62 14.31 5.87
C GLY A 146 6.92 14.50 5.08
N ASN A 147 7.08 13.85 3.92
CA ASN A 147 8.33 13.96 3.15
C ASN A 147 8.52 15.33 2.49
N ARG A 148 9.77 15.82 2.48
CA ARG A 148 10.17 16.95 1.62
C ARG A 148 9.91 16.57 0.15
N GLY A 149 9.20 17.41 -0.59
CA GLY A 149 8.77 17.12 -1.96
C GLY A 149 7.49 16.27 -2.07
N CYS A 150 6.71 16.15 -0.98
CA CYS A 150 5.38 15.54 -1.02
C CYS A 150 4.50 16.17 -2.11
N ARG A 151 3.77 15.34 -2.87
CA ARG A 151 2.85 15.81 -3.93
C ARG A 151 1.55 16.43 -3.41
N GLY A 152 1.36 16.47 -2.08
CA GLY A 152 0.20 17.02 -1.39
C GLY A 152 -1.06 16.12 -1.42
N THR A 153 -1.06 15.03 -2.18
CA THR A 153 -2.22 14.14 -2.32
C THR A 153 -1.79 12.67 -2.46
N ILE A 154 -2.61 11.73 -2.02
CA ILE A 154 -2.37 10.29 -2.24
C ILE A 154 -2.79 9.83 -3.65
N LEU A 155 -3.40 10.71 -4.44
CA LEU A 155 -3.73 10.46 -5.84
C LEU A 155 -2.48 10.38 -6.73
N GLY A 156 -2.50 9.47 -7.69
CA GLY A 156 -1.48 9.36 -8.71
C GLY A 156 -1.43 10.59 -9.64
N LYS A 157 -0.33 10.71 -10.39
CA LYS A 157 -0.24 11.74 -11.44
C LYS A 157 -1.10 11.31 -12.64
N LYS A 158 -1.90 12.22 -13.17
CA LYS A 158 -2.51 12.05 -14.50
C LYS A 158 -1.40 12.17 -15.54
N ARG A 159 -1.35 11.22 -16.49
CA ARG A 159 -0.49 11.29 -17.67
C ARG A 159 -1.12 12.21 -18.71
#